data_AF-A0A2I1IR26-F1
#
_entry.id   AF-A0A2I1IR26-F1
#
_cell.length_a   1.000
_cell.length_b   1.000
_cell.length_c   1.000
_cell.angle_alpha   90.00
_cell.angle_beta   90.00
_cell.angle_gamma   90.00
#
_symmetry.space_group_name_H-M   'P 1'
#
loop_
_entity.id
_entity.type
_entity.pdbx_description
1 polymer ?
#
loop_
_entity_poly.entity_id
_entity_poly.type
_entity_poly.pdbx_seq_one_letter_code
_entity_poly.pdbx_strand_id
1 'polypeptide(L)'
;MPNTARYCTTHAHQYEARRGTTTDRGYGSKHQRLRNKLKAQVEQGKAICPRCNKPIKASEAFDLGHKDDRRFYNGLEHAHCNRSAGGTNGARQANERQRT
;
A
#
# COMPACT_ATOMS: atom_id res chain seq x y z
N MET A 1 -14.09 11.12 4.18
CA MET A 1 -14.32 12.56 3.95
C MET A 1 -14.41 12.77 2.46
N PRO A 2 -15.55 13.20 1.91
CA PRO A 2 -15.68 13.46 0.48
C PRO A 2 -14.76 14.62 0.08
N ASN A 3 -14.15 14.55 -1.11
CA ASN A 3 -13.24 15.57 -1.63
C ASN A 3 -14.00 16.83 -2.13
N THR A 4 -14.78 17.44 -1.24
CA THR A 4 -15.57 18.65 -1.52
C THR A 4 -14.71 19.88 -1.73
N ALA A 5 -13.42 19.83 -1.39
CA ALA A 5 -12.44 20.86 -1.68
C ALA A 5 -12.14 21.00 -3.20
N ARG A 6 -12.44 19.97 -4.01
CA ARG A 6 -12.13 19.94 -5.45
C ARG A 6 -13.36 19.73 -6.34
N TYR A 7 -14.44 19.18 -5.81
CA TYR A 7 -15.66 18.87 -6.56
C TYR A 7 -16.88 19.36 -5.79
N CYS A 8 -17.95 19.73 -6.51
CA CYS A 8 -19.26 19.92 -5.87
C CYS A 8 -19.69 18.63 -5.17
N THR A 9 -20.54 18.72 -4.14
CA THR A 9 -20.97 17.57 -3.33
C THR A 9 -21.44 16.39 -4.17
N THR A 10 -22.30 16.62 -5.17
CA THR A 10 -22.78 15.57 -6.08
C THR A 10 -21.63 14.85 -6.81
N HIS A 11 -20.69 15.59 -7.40
CA HIS A 11 -19.55 14.98 -8.09
C HIS A 11 -18.54 14.35 -7.13
N ALA A 12 -18.41 14.86 -5.91
CA ALA A 12 -17.60 14.23 -4.86
C ALA A 12 -18.16 12.85 -4.47
N HIS A 13 -19.49 12.72 -4.35
CA HIS A 13 -20.13 11.43 -4.09
C HIS A 13 -19.96 10.46 -5.26
N GLN A 14 -20.13 10.91 -6.49
CA GLN A 14 -19.88 10.07 -7.67
C GLN A 14 -18.43 9.61 -7.77
N TYR A 15 -17.47 10.49 -7.44
CA TYR A 15 -16.05 10.15 -7.40
C TYR A 15 -15.76 9.07 -6.35
N GLU A 16 -16.25 9.24 -5.11
CA GLU A 16 -16.05 8.23 -4.05
C GLU A 16 -16.75 6.90 -4.39
N ALA A 17 -17.93 6.94 -5.01
CA ALA A 17 -18.61 5.74 -5.49
C ALA A 17 -17.79 4.98 -6.55
N ARG A 18 -17.21 5.70 -7.53
CA ARG A 18 -16.32 5.11 -8.56
C ARG A 18 -15.02 4.57 -7.97
N ARG A 19 -14.53 5.18 -6.89
CA ARG A 19 -13.30 4.77 -6.20
C ARG A 19 -13.45 3.43 -5.46
N GLY A 20 -14.67 3.08 -5.05
CA GLY A 20 -14.95 1.89 -4.25
C GLY A 20 -14.49 2.00 -2.80
N THR A 21 -14.95 1.08 -1.96
CA THR A 21 -14.60 1.09 -0.53
C THR A 21 -13.14 0.70 -0.29
N THR A 22 -12.61 1.01 0.89
CA THR A 22 -11.28 0.51 1.31
C THR A 22 -11.19 -1.02 1.24
N THR A 23 -12.30 -1.70 1.54
CA THR A 23 -12.42 -3.16 1.45
C THR A 23 -12.36 -3.64 0.01
N ASP A 24 -13.08 -3.00 -0.91
CA ASP A 24 -13.05 -3.33 -2.35
C ASP A 24 -11.65 -3.13 -2.93
N ARG A 25 -10.91 -2.16 -2.40
CA ARG A 25 -9.51 -1.90 -2.77
C ARG A 25 -8.51 -2.84 -2.12
N GLY A 26 -8.95 -3.83 -1.34
CA GLY A 26 -8.12 -4.86 -0.73
C GLY A 26 -7.62 -4.57 0.68
N TYR A 27 -8.05 -3.47 1.32
CA TYR A 27 -7.69 -3.09 2.69
C TYR A 27 -8.72 -3.54 3.75
N GLY A 28 -9.50 -4.58 3.43
CA GLY A 28 -10.53 -5.12 4.32
C GLY A 28 -9.99 -5.89 5.52
N SER A 29 -10.87 -6.62 6.20
CA SER A 29 -10.56 -7.39 7.42
C SER A 29 -9.40 -8.40 7.24
N LYS A 30 -9.28 -9.04 6.07
CA LYS A 30 -8.16 -9.93 5.74
C LYS A 30 -6.81 -9.21 5.79
N HIS A 31 -6.75 -8.00 5.23
CA HIS A 31 -5.55 -7.17 5.25
C HIS A 31 -5.19 -6.74 6.67
N GLN A 32 -6.19 -6.36 7.48
CA GLN A 32 -5.95 -5.99 8.88
C GLN A 32 -5.42 -7.17 9.71
N ARG A 33 -6.01 -8.36 9.55
CA ARG A 33 -5.52 -9.59 10.21
C ARG A 33 -4.09 -9.93 9.81
N LEU A 34 -3.78 -9.82 8.52
CA LEU A 34 -2.43 -10.04 8.04
C LEU A 34 -1.46 -9.01 8.64
N ARG A 35 -1.82 -7.73 8.64
CA ARG A 35 -1.01 -6.67 9.26
C ARG A 35 -0.72 -6.95 10.73
N ASN A 36 -1.70 -7.42 11.49
CA ASN A 36 -1.51 -7.78 12.91
C ASN A 36 -0.58 -8.98 13.09
N LYS A 37 -0.76 -10.03 12.27
CA LYS A 37 0.13 -11.20 12.29
C LYS A 37 1.58 -10.81 11.98
N LEU A 38 1.76 -9.95 10.99
CA LEU A 38 3.09 -9.48 10.60
C LEU A 38 3.70 -8.54 11.64
N LYS A 39 2.91 -7.70 12.31
CA LYS A 39 3.38 -6.86 13.41
C LYS A 39 4.05 -7.69 14.51
N ALA A 40 3.42 -8.81 14.90
CA ALA A 40 4.00 -9.73 15.87
C ALA A 40 5.34 -10.33 15.39
N GLN A 41 5.53 -10.55 14.08
CA GLN A 41 6.80 -11.03 13.53
C GLN A 41 7.90 -9.96 13.56
N VAL A 42 7.55 -8.69 13.34
CA VAL A 42 8.47 -7.55 13.49
C VAL A 42 8.89 -7.39 14.94
N GLU A 43 7.94 -7.47 15.88
CA GLU A 43 8.20 -7.40 17.32
C GLU A 43 9.12 -8.53 17.80
N GLN A 44 9.03 -9.71 17.18
CA GLN A 44 9.94 -10.85 17.42
C GLN A 44 11.32 -10.69 16.74
N GLY A 45 11.58 -9.61 15.99
CA GLY A 45 12.83 -9.38 15.28
C GLY A 45 13.08 -10.29 14.08
N LYS A 46 12.04 -11.00 13.59
CA LYS A 46 12.15 -11.96 12.47
C LYS A 46 11.85 -11.33 11.10
N ALA A 47 11.55 -10.04 11.08
CA ALA A 47 11.19 -9.33 9.87
C ALA A 47 12.43 -8.84 9.12
N ILE A 48 12.66 -9.36 7.91
CA ILE A 48 13.71 -8.92 7.00
C ILE A 48 13.03 -8.27 5.79
N CYS A 49 13.44 -7.04 5.46
CA CYS A 49 12.94 -6.34 4.30
C CYS A 49 13.50 -6.96 3.02
N PRO A 50 12.67 -7.48 2.08
CA PRO A 50 13.14 -8.13 0.85
C PRO A 50 13.77 -7.15 -0.17
N ARG A 51 13.62 -5.83 0.04
CA ARG A 51 14.17 -4.80 -0.86
C ARG A 51 15.61 -4.45 -0.51
N CYS A 52 15.88 -4.22 0.77
CA CYS A 52 17.19 -3.78 1.25
C CYS A 52 17.94 -4.87 2.04
N ASN A 53 17.32 -6.03 2.26
CA ASN A 53 17.82 -7.17 3.04
C ASN A 53 18.24 -6.84 4.48
N LYS A 54 17.71 -5.74 5.04
CA LYS A 54 17.97 -5.34 6.43
C LYS A 54 16.82 -5.77 7.34
N PRO A 55 17.10 -6.10 8.61
CA PRO A 55 16.06 -6.36 9.59
C PRO A 55 15.22 -5.09 9.82
N ILE A 56 13.92 -5.28 10.05
CA ILE A 56 12.99 -4.22 10.41
C ILE A 56 12.84 -4.24 11.92
N LYS A 57 13.20 -3.14 12.58
CA LYS A 57 13.05 -3.02 14.03
C LYS A 57 11.57 -2.81 14.39
N ALA A 58 11.17 -3.26 15.58
CA ALA A 58 9.82 -3.04 16.10
C ALA A 58 9.41 -1.56 16.18
N SER A 59 10.38 -0.67 16.36
CA SER A 59 10.18 0.78 16.37
C SER A 59 10.15 1.44 14.99
N GLU A 60 10.50 0.70 13.92
CA GLU A 60 10.51 1.23 12.56
C GLU A 60 9.15 1.08 11.88
N ALA A 61 8.77 2.08 11.10
CA ALA A 61 7.57 2.01 10.28
C ALA A 61 7.76 0.97 9.15
N PHE A 62 6.82 0.04 9.06
CA PHE A 62 6.77 -0.96 8.00
C PHE A 62 5.45 -0.90 7.25
N ASP A 63 5.52 -1.22 5.96
CA ASP A 63 4.39 -1.35 5.07
C ASP A 63 4.33 -2.79 4.55
N LEU A 64 3.13 -3.23 4.17
CA LEU A 64 2.88 -4.57 3.67
C LEU A 64 3.07 -4.57 2.15
N GLY A 65 4.25 -4.99 1.71
CA GLY A 65 4.61 -5.03 0.30
C GLY A 65 3.71 -6.01 -0.45
N HIS A 66 3.22 -5.59 -1.61
CA HIS A 66 2.50 -6.46 -2.54
C HIS A 66 3.20 -6.46 -3.89
N LYS A 67 3.02 -7.55 -4.64
CA LYS A 67 3.39 -7.57 -6.06
C LYS A 67 2.46 -6.66 -6.85
N ASP A 68 2.90 -6.14 -8.00
CA ASP A 68 2.12 -5.16 -8.78
C ASP A 68 0.73 -5.69 -9.19
N ASP A 69 0.59 -7.00 -9.36
CA ASP A 69 -0.67 -7.69 -9.61
C ASP A 69 -1.63 -7.75 -8.40
N ARG A 70 -1.18 -7.30 -7.21
CA ARG A 70 -1.89 -7.30 -5.92
C ARG A 70 -2.41 -8.68 -5.48
N ARG A 71 -1.95 -9.76 -6.11
CA ARG A 71 -2.39 -11.14 -5.82
C ARG A 71 -1.63 -11.75 -4.66
N PHE A 72 -0.39 -11.33 -4.48
CA PHE A 72 0.50 -11.84 -3.44
C PHE A 72 1.14 -10.71 -2.65
N TYR A 73 1.31 -10.96 -1.35
CA TYR A 73 2.10 -10.11 -0.48
C TYR A 73 3.55 -10.57 -0.53
N ASN A 74 4.47 -9.64 -0.80
CA ASN A 74 5.92 -9.89 -0.83
C ASN A 74 6.52 -9.97 0.59
N GLY A 75 5.71 -9.65 1.61
CA GLY A 75 6.10 -9.65 3.01
C GLY A 75 6.20 -8.25 3.59
N LEU A 76 6.97 -8.15 4.67
CA LEU A 76 7.21 -6.91 5.40
C LEU A 76 8.31 -6.12 4.71
N GLU A 77 8.01 -4.88 4.33
CA GLU A 77 8.99 -3.95 3.77
C GLU A 77 9.09 -2.72 4.67
N HIS A 78 10.28 -2.12 4.78
CA HIS A 78 10.39 -0.78 5.37
C HIS A 78 9.45 0.18 4.65
N ALA A 79 8.76 1.05 5.39
CA ALA A 79 7.82 2.00 4.80
C ALA A 79 8.48 2.88 3.73
N HIS A 80 9.72 3.32 3.96
CA HIS A 80 10.47 4.10 2.98
C HIS A 80 10.80 3.30 1.70
N CYS A 81 11.27 2.06 1.85
CA CYS A 81 11.59 1.20 0.70
C CYS A 81 10.35 0.90 -0.14
N ASN A 82 9.23 0.57 0.52
CA ASN A 82 7.96 0.30 -0.13
C ASN A 82 7.46 1.51 -0.92
N ARG A 83 7.40 2.68 -0.28
CA ARG A 83 6.88 3.91 -0.90
C ARG A 83 7.75 4.41 -2.03
N SER A 84 9.08 4.29 -1.89
CA SER A 84 10.02 4.61 -2.96
C SER A 84 9.78 3.72 -4.19
N ALA A 85 9.68 2.40 -3.99
CA ALA A 85 9.38 1.46 -5.07
C ALA A 85 8.02 1.75 -5.72
N GLY A 86 6.99 2.06 -4.92
CA GLY A 86 5.67 2.46 -5.42
C GLY A 86 5.72 3.73 -6.26
N GLY A 87 6.49 4.74 -5.84
CA GLY A 87 6.71 5.98 -6.59
C GLY A 87 7.37 5.73 -7.95
N THR A 88 8.46 4.94 -7.98
CA THR A 88 9.14 4.57 -9.22
C THR A 88 8.22 3.77 -10.16
N ASN A 89 7.45 2.82 -9.62
CA ASN A 89 6.50 2.02 -10.42
C ASN A 89 5.34 2.87 -10.98
N GLY A 90 4.85 3.84 -10.21
CA GLY A 90 3.83 4.78 -10.66
C GLY A 90 4.33 5.68 -11.78
N ALA A 91 5.53 6.25 -11.63
CA ALA A 91 6.16 7.07 -12.65
C ALA A 91 6.37 6.30 -13.96
N ARG A 92 6.83 5.04 -13.87
CA ARG A 92 7.01 4.17 -15.05
C ARG A 92 5.70 3.96 -15.81
N GLN A 93 4.62 3.61 -15.10
CA GLN A 93 3.30 3.41 -15.71
C GLN A 93 2.74 4.69 -16.33
N ALA A 94 2.93 5.84 -15.68
CA ALA A 94 2.51 7.13 -16.21
C ALA A 94 3.24 7.45 -17.52
N ASN A 95 4.56 7.27 -17.54
CA ASN A 95 5.37 7.50 -18.74
C ASN A 95 5.00 6.53 -19.88
N GLU A 96 4.71 5.26 -19.56
CA GLU A 96 4.29 4.27 -20.56
C GLU A 96 2.95 4.64 -21.21
N ARG A 97 1.97 5.07 -20.42
CA ARG A 97 0.67 5.56 -20.92
C ARG A 97 0.77 6.81 -21.79
N GLN A 98 1.81 7.63 -21.62
CA GLN A 98 2.05 8.81 -22.44
C GLN A 98 2.72 8.48 -23.78
N ARG A 99 3.29 7.27 -23.91
CA ARG A 99 4.00 6.83 -25.12
C ARG A 99 3.13 6.01 -26.09
N THR A 100 1.94 5.60 -25.65
CA THR A 100 0.88 4.94 -26.43
C THR A 100 -0.17 5.95 -26.87
#